data_AF-A0A7Y6XDC4-F1
#
_entry.id   AF-A0A7Y6XDC4-F1
#
_cell.length_a   1.000
_cell.length_b   1.000
_cell.length_c   1.000
_cell.angle_alpha   90.00
_cell.angle_beta   90.00
_cell.angle_gamma   90.00
#
_symmetry.space_group_name_H-M   'P 1'
#
loop_
_entity.id
_entity.type
_entity.pdbx_description
1 polymer ?
#
loop_
_entity_poly.entity_id
_entity_poly.type
_entity_poly.pdbx_seq_one_letter_code
_entity_poly.pdbx_strand_id
1 'polypeptide(L)'
;MPRAFDITAVTDSVRLNATGQGEVAFTVSNALRAPVRARASVVPGPGAKAEWATIANGDERDFAPDGTQQLNVQLRVPPGTPPGRFTFHLLVVDVTNPDERYAEGPATAFEVVAAPPPKKPFPWMWVALAAGVILILGTVIGLLSGGGAKLNEPCPDGECDKGLTCTGQDGGACLVSAGKACDGGAMCSTGFCDRRGECQLALGQTCASQGDCPGPLKCTEVPGSRLCLLESQQDCERDSDCSSFYCRADGKCSRDDGRCESNVDCRQPAICGTTKLCQLPDGQPCRSNEVCLSGFCAGTCQVAPLGFQCPGPCPNFTVCSNGQCVFIRGQVLNQEMLQVSPQNAEIMRQMQRQQRLQQELRQPQVQ
;
A
#
# COMPACT_ATOMS: atom_id res chain seq x y z
N MET A 1 -3.15 45.46 -3.97
CA MET A 1 -2.21 45.66 -5.08
C MET A 1 -2.27 44.42 -5.94
N PRO A 2 -2.40 44.50 -7.28
CA PRO A 2 -2.37 43.31 -8.13
C PRO A 2 -0.99 42.65 -8.03
N ARG A 3 -0.95 41.35 -7.71
CA ARG A 3 0.28 40.55 -7.72
C ARG A 3 0.89 40.59 -9.13
N ALA A 4 2.19 40.89 -9.23
CA ALA A 4 2.87 40.98 -10.52
C ALA A 4 3.05 39.61 -11.20
N PHE A 5 3.13 38.55 -10.40
CA PHE A 5 3.25 37.17 -10.84
C PHE A 5 2.27 36.27 -10.10
N ASP A 6 1.88 35.17 -10.75
CA ASP A 6 1.25 34.03 -10.10
C ASP A 6 2.24 32.87 -10.06
N ILE A 7 2.40 32.24 -8.89
CA ILE A 7 3.40 31.18 -8.67
C ILE A 7 2.69 30.00 -8.04
N THR A 8 2.79 28.85 -8.69
CA THR A 8 2.30 27.57 -8.15
C THR A 8 3.42 26.55 -8.16
N ALA A 9 3.46 25.69 -7.14
CA ALA A 9 4.36 24.56 -7.11
C ALA A 9 3.65 23.33 -7.67
N VAL A 10 4.34 22.53 -8.48
CA VAL A 10 3.80 21.27 -9.01
C VAL A 10 3.61 20.25 -7.89
N THR A 11 4.45 20.31 -6.84
CA THR A 11 4.33 19.51 -5.63
C THR A 11 4.52 20.38 -4.38
N ASP A 12 3.85 20.00 -3.29
CA ASP A 12 3.96 20.63 -1.98
C ASP A 12 5.15 20.09 -1.15
N SER A 13 5.67 18.92 -1.56
CA SER A 13 6.80 18.26 -0.92
C SER A 13 7.66 17.46 -1.91
N VAL A 14 8.95 17.33 -1.63
CA VAL A 14 9.89 16.47 -2.35
C VAL A 14 10.75 15.66 -1.38
N ARG A 15 10.87 14.36 -1.62
CA ARG A 15 11.81 13.52 -0.86
C ARG A 15 13.15 13.51 -1.57
N LEU A 16 14.22 13.87 -0.86
CA LEU A 16 15.56 13.82 -1.42
C LEU A 16 16.01 12.35 -1.54
N ASN A 17 16.78 12.06 -2.59
CA ASN A 17 17.36 10.74 -2.79
C ASN A 17 18.49 10.46 -1.76
N ALA A 18 19.07 9.27 -1.82
CA ALA A 18 20.13 8.85 -0.90
C ALA A 18 21.41 9.71 -0.95
N THR A 19 21.59 10.53 -1.98
CA THR A 19 22.72 11.47 -2.12
C THR A 19 22.34 12.91 -1.75
N GLY A 20 21.14 13.13 -1.19
CA GLY A 20 20.67 14.45 -0.76
C GLY A 20 20.16 15.33 -1.90
N GLN A 21 19.80 14.76 -3.04
CA GLN A 21 19.38 15.51 -4.23
C GLN A 21 17.89 15.36 -4.50
N GLY A 22 17.27 16.42 -5.03
CA GLY A 22 15.87 16.44 -5.44
C GLY A 22 15.57 17.60 -6.38
N GLU A 23 14.37 17.63 -6.93
CA GLU A 23 13.95 18.68 -7.86
C GLU A 23 12.49 19.04 -7.63
N VAL A 24 12.18 20.34 -7.71
CA VAL A 24 10.82 20.88 -7.60
C VAL A 24 10.58 21.81 -8.77
N ALA A 25 9.47 21.61 -9.48
CA ALA A 25 9.02 22.51 -10.53
C ALA A 25 8.05 23.55 -9.97
N PHE A 26 8.26 24.81 -10.32
CA PHE A 26 7.35 25.93 -10.10
C PHE A 26 6.84 26.44 -11.44
N THR A 27 5.53 26.66 -11.54
CA THR A 27 4.90 27.35 -12.65
C THR A 27 4.79 28.83 -12.28
N VAL A 28 5.40 29.69 -13.08
CA VAL A 28 5.37 31.15 -12.91
C VAL A 28 4.62 31.74 -14.09
N SER A 29 3.60 32.55 -13.81
CA SER A 29 2.82 33.26 -14.80
C SER A 29 2.97 34.77 -14.60
N ASN A 30 3.25 35.48 -15.69
CA ASN A 30 3.24 36.94 -15.70
C ASN A 30 1.80 37.45 -15.64
N ALA A 31 1.41 38.07 -14.53
CA ALA A 31 0.07 38.65 -14.37
C ALA A 31 -0.01 40.10 -14.89
N LEU A 32 1.09 40.63 -15.43
CA LEU A 32 1.14 41.93 -16.06
C LEU A 32 0.70 41.82 -17.53
N ARG A 33 -0.05 42.82 -17.99
CA ARG A 33 -0.43 42.98 -19.42
C ARG A 33 0.70 43.52 -20.30
N ALA A 34 1.95 43.32 -19.87
CA ALA A 34 3.16 43.79 -20.54
C ALA A 34 4.27 42.74 -20.39
N PRO A 35 5.22 42.65 -21.34
CA PRO A 35 6.36 41.76 -21.20
C PRO A 35 7.23 42.21 -20.02
N VAL A 36 7.81 41.26 -19.30
CA VAL A 36 8.62 41.54 -18.11
C VAL A 36 9.83 40.62 -18.05
N ARG A 37 10.98 41.16 -17.63
CA ARG A 37 12.14 40.37 -17.24
C ARG A 37 12.07 40.12 -15.75
N ALA A 38 11.89 38.86 -15.37
CA ALA A 38 11.77 38.46 -13.99
C ALA A 38 13.04 37.75 -13.52
N ARG A 39 13.43 37.97 -12.26
CA ARG A 39 14.46 37.20 -11.56
C ARG A 39 13.81 36.37 -10.47
N ALA A 40 14.11 35.08 -10.45
CA ALA A 40 13.66 34.14 -9.45
C ALA A 40 14.77 33.85 -8.44
N SER A 41 14.41 33.71 -7.16
CA SER A 41 15.35 33.33 -6.10
C SER A 41 14.68 32.35 -5.15
N VAL A 42 15.49 31.48 -4.53
CA VAL A 42 15.00 30.51 -3.55
C VAL A 42 15.22 31.08 -2.15
N VAL A 43 14.13 31.23 -1.40
CA VAL A 43 14.16 31.71 -0.02
C VAL A 43 14.04 30.51 0.92
N PRO A 44 15.09 30.16 1.68
CA PRO A 44 15.07 29.03 2.59
C PRO A 44 14.21 29.31 3.84
N GLY A 45 13.51 28.30 4.31
CA GLY A 45 12.84 28.30 5.61
C GLY A 45 13.79 27.95 6.77
N PRO A 46 13.26 27.80 8.01
CA PRO A 46 14.08 27.51 9.19
C PRO A 46 14.96 26.26 9.03
N GLY A 47 16.28 26.43 9.24
CA GLY A 47 17.26 25.35 9.17
C GLY A 47 17.69 24.95 7.75
N ALA A 48 17.00 25.43 6.70
CA ALA A 48 17.44 25.29 5.32
C ALA A 48 18.48 26.36 4.96
N LYS A 49 19.32 26.08 3.96
CA LYS A 49 20.28 27.06 3.44
C LYS A 49 20.06 27.34 1.97
N ALA A 50 20.25 28.60 1.56
CA ALA A 50 20.00 29.03 0.18
C ALA A 50 20.93 28.33 -0.82
N GLU A 51 22.18 28.06 -0.43
CA GLU A 51 23.16 27.35 -1.26
C GLU A 51 22.80 25.89 -1.55
N TRP A 52 21.77 25.33 -0.89
CA TRP A 52 21.28 24.00 -1.20
C TRP A 52 20.40 23.97 -2.44
N ALA A 53 19.94 25.12 -2.94
CA ALA A 53 19.04 25.20 -4.07
C ALA A 53 19.69 25.91 -5.26
N THR A 54 19.35 25.48 -6.48
CA THR A 54 19.81 26.11 -7.72
C THR A 54 18.70 26.06 -8.74
N ILE A 55 18.44 27.18 -9.44
CA ILE A 55 17.42 27.25 -10.48
C ILE A 55 18.04 26.79 -11.81
N ALA A 56 17.48 25.73 -12.38
CA ALA A 56 17.96 25.16 -13.63
C ALA A 56 17.81 26.17 -14.78
N ASN A 57 18.81 26.17 -15.66
CA ASN A 57 18.88 27.05 -16.83
C ASN A 57 18.95 28.55 -16.50
N GLY A 58 19.29 28.93 -15.26
CA GLY A 58 19.41 30.33 -14.84
C GLY A 58 18.19 30.89 -14.12
N ASP A 59 18.41 31.96 -13.36
CA ASP A 59 17.46 32.61 -12.46
C ASP A 59 16.71 33.79 -13.11
N GLU A 60 17.15 34.29 -14.26
CA GLU A 60 16.45 35.32 -15.03
C GLU A 60 15.71 34.77 -16.25
N ARG A 61 14.50 35.29 -16.48
CA ARG A 61 13.61 34.89 -17.58
C ARG A 61 12.84 36.07 -18.14
N ASP A 62 12.67 36.08 -19.45
CA ASP A 62 11.76 36.98 -20.14
C ASP A 62 10.38 36.31 -20.27
N PHE A 63 9.35 36.98 -19.79
CA PHE A 63 7.96 36.56 -19.90
C PHE A 63 7.21 37.47 -20.87
N ALA A 64 6.45 36.87 -21.79
CA ALA A 64 5.45 37.59 -22.57
C ALA A 64 4.30 38.08 -21.66
N PRO A 65 3.46 39.04 -22.10
CA PRO A 65 2.19 39.34 -21.44
C PRO A 65 1.38 38.05 -21.24
N ASP A 66 0.88 37.81 -20.03
CA ASP A 66 0.14 36.59 -19.66
C ASP A 66 0.92 35.27 -19.89
N GLY A 67 2.23 35.37 -20.16
CA GLY A 67 3.10 34.25 -20.45
C GLY A 67 3.37 33.41 -19.21
N THR A 68 3.46 32.10 -19.40
CA THR A 68 3.74 31.13 -18.33
C THR A 68 4.98 30.33 -18.65
N GLN A 69 5.85 30.11 -17.65
CA GLN A 69 7.04 29.28 -17.77
C GLN A 69 7.22 28.42 -16.53
N GLN A 70 7.88 27.28 -16.72
CA GLN A 70 8.25 26.38 -15.64
C GLN A 70 9.70 26.61 -15.23
N LEU A 71 9.92 26.83 -13.93
CA LEU A 71 11.23 26.98 -13.31
C LEU A 71 11.50 25.77 -12.43
N ASN A 72 12.59 25.06 -12.71
CA ASN A 72 12.96 23.88 -11.96
C ASN A 72 14.03 24.24 -10.93
N VAL A 73 13.73 24.04 -9.65
CA VAL A 73 14.64 24.21 -8.52
C VAL A 73 15.27 22.87 -8.17
N GLN A 74 16.58 22.76 -8.35
CA GLN A 74 17.38 21.59 -7.97
C GLN A 74 17.89 21.77 -6.54
N LEU A 75 17.59 20.79 -5.69
CA LEU A 75 18.06 20.71 -4.30
C LEU A 75 19.27 19.78 -4.22
N ARG A 76 20.29 20.22 -3.48
CA ARG A 76 21.50 19.46 -3.14
C ARG A 76 21.87 19.74 -1.69
N VAL A 77 21.42 18.86 -0.81
CA VAL A 77 21.70 18.92 0.62
C VAL A 77 23.02 18.19 0.91
N PRO A 78 24.00 18.82 1.59
CA PRO A 78 25.27 18.20 1.91
C PRO A 78 25.13 16.95 2.80
N PRO A 79 26.02 15.95 2.64
CA PRO A 79 26.07 14.81 3.53
C PRO A 79 26.40 15.25 4.97
N GLY A 80 25.76 14.61 5.95
CA GLY A 80 25.88 14.97 7.37
C GLY A 80 24.84 15.98 7.86
N THR A 81 23.94 16.44 6.99
CA THR A 81 22.75 17.22 7.41
C THR A 81 21.83 16.33 8.26
N PRO A 82 21.40 16.79 9.45
CA PRO A 82 20.47 16.03 10.28
C PRO A 82 19.19 15.66 9.52
N PRO A 83 18.66 14.45 9.69
CA PRO A 83 17.40 14.07 9.08
C PRO A 83 16.28 14.96 9.62
N GLY A 84 15.40 15.41 8.73
CA GLY A 84 14.37 16.37 9.08
C GLY A 84 13.60 16.89 7.87
N ARG A 85 12.47 17.55 8.15
CA ARG A 85 11.65 18.24 7.17
C ARG A 85 12.04 19.72 7.16
N PHE A 86 12.44 20.21 5.99
CA PHE A 86 12.80 21.60 5.74
C PHE A 86 11.82 22.21 4.75
N THR A 87 11.79 23.53 4.65
CA THR A 87 10.94 24.25 3.70
C THR A 87 11.72 25.31 2.95
N PHE A 88 11.20 25.70 1.78
CA PHE A 88 11.64 26.87 1.02
C PHE A 88 10.47 27.38 0.18
N HIS A 89 10.57 28.59 -0.35
CA HIS A 89 9.64 29.09 -1.36
C HIS A 89 10.39 29.83 -2.47
N LEU A 90 9.72 30.03 -3.60
CA LEU A 90 10.25 30.80 -4.73
C LEU A 90 9.81 32.26 -4.61
N LEU A 91 10.76 33.19 -4.66
CA LEU A 91 10.49 34.62 -4.78
C LEU A 91 10.78 35.05 -6.21
N VAL A 92 9.81 35.65 -6.90
CA VAL A 92 9.99 36.18 -8.26
C VAL A 92 9.78 37.68 -8.24
N VAL A 93 10.73 38.44 -8.80
CA VAL A 93 10.72 39.91 -8.85
C VAL A 93 10.85 40.40 -10.28
N ASP A 94 10.22 41.53 -10.61
CA ASP A 94 10.50 42.32 -11.81
C ASP A 94 11.87 42.99 -11.66
N VAL A 95 12.80 42.73 -12.58
CA VAL A 95 14.16 43.30 -12.52
C VAL A 95 14.15 44.83 -12.58
N THR A 96 13.12 45.44 -13.18
CA THR A 96 13.01 46.90 -13.31
C THR A 96 12.32 47.58 -12.13
N ASN A 97 11.56 46.84 -11.33
CA ASN A 97 10.89 47.36 -10.12
C ASN A 97 10.71 46.26 -9.06
N PRO A 98 11.81 45.78 -8.45
CA PRO A 98 11.79 44.58 -7.61
C PRO A 98 11.04 44.78 -6.29
N ASP A 99 10.97 46.00 -5.77
CA ASP A 99 10.35 46.31 -4.47
C ASP A 99 8.83 46.38 -4.54
N GLU A 100 8.26 46.76 -5.69
CA GLU A 100 6.79 46.89 -5.85
C GLU A 100 6.17 45.74 -6.65
N ARG A 101 6.97 45.04 -7.49
CA ARG A 101 6.49 44.01 -8.40
C ARG A 101 7.18 42.68 -8.12
N TYR A 102 6.72 42.04 -7.06
CA TYR A 102 7.16 40.71 -6.68
C TYR A 102 5.98 39.80 -6.36
N ALA A 103 6.26 38.50 -6.28
CA ALA A 103 5.38 37.52 -5.70
C ALA A 103 6.18 36.43 -5.00
N GLU A 104 5.66 35.96 -3.87
CA GLU A 104 6.16 34.80 -3.16
C GLU A 104 5.29 33.60 -3.52
N GLY A 105 5.93 32.50 -3.89
CA GLY A 105 5.29 31.23 -4.14
C GLY A 105 4.90 30.50 -2.86
N PRO A 106 4.17 29.40 -2.97
CA PRO A 106 3.83 28.57 -1.83
C PRO A 106 5.09 27.99 -1.17
N ALA A 107 5.01 27.77 0.14
CA ALA A 107 6.06 27.06 0.87
C ALA A 107 6.06 25.56 0.49
N THR A 108 7.17 25.11 -0.08
CA THR A 108 7.40 23.72 -0.47
C THR A 108 8.34 23.05 0.53
N ALA A 109 8.00 21.82 0.93
CA ALA A 109 8.82 21.04 1.85
C ALA A 109 9.82 20.13 1.14
N PHE A 110 10.97 19.85 1.77
CA PHE A 110 11.82 18.73 1.38
C PHE A 110 12.26 17.90 2.59
N GLU A 111 12.30 16.58 2.42
CA GLU A 111 12.68 15.63 3.47
C GLU A 111 14.13 15.16 3.28
N VAL A 112 14.97 15.41 4.29
CA VAL A 112 16.32 14.82 4.42
C VAL A 112 16.19 13.52 5.19
N VAL A 113 16.52 12.40 4.55
CA VAL A 113 16.56 11.06 5.19
C VAL A 113 17.98 10.76 5.70
N ALA A 114 18.10 9.96 6.76
CA ALA A 114 19.39 9.63 7.35
C ALA A 114 20.26 8.84 6.35
N ALA A 115 21.46 9.33 6.07
CA ALA A 115 22.40 8.61 5.22
C ALA A 115 22.87 7.30 5.92
N PRO A 116 23.00 6.18 5.19
CA PRO A 116 23.52 4.94 5.77
C PRO A 116 24.96 5.16 6.28
N PRO A 117 25.34 4.57 7.43
CA PRO A 117 26.63 4.83 8.06
C PRO A 117 27.78 4.47 7.11
N PRO A 118 28.83 5.30 7.00
CA PRO A 118 29.96 5.03 6.11
C PRO A 118 30.63 3.71 6.50
N LYS A 119 30.79 2.80 5.53
CA LYS A 119 31.54 1.55 5.73
C LYS A 119 33.00 1.92 6.06
N LYS A 120 33.43 1.63 7.29
CA LYS A 120 34.85 1.74 7.68
C LYS A 120 35.70 0.92 6.71
N PRO A 121 36.85 1.43 6.24
CA PRO A 121 37.77 0.63 5.44
C PRO A 121 38.23 -0.56 6.28
N PHE A 122 37.79 -1.74 5.89
CA PHE A 122 38.04 -2.98 6.59
C PHE A 122 39.50 -3.42 6.35
N PRO A 123 40.31 -3.71 7.39
CA PRO A 123 41.73 -3.99 7.23
C PRO A 123 41.97 -5.36 6.58
N TRP A 124 42.33 -5.35 5.28
CA TRP A 124 42.59 -6.52 4.43
C TRP A 124 43.66 -7.50 4.94
N MET A 125 44.51 -7.08 5.89
CA MET A 125 45.53 -7.94 6.48
C MET A 125 44.95 -9.13 7.26
N TRP A 126 43.76 -8.98 7.86
CA TRP A 126 43.08 -10.07 8.55
C TRP A 126 42.36 -11.03 7.58
N VAL A 127 42.00 -10.55 6.39
CA VAL A 127 41.36 -11.34 5.32
C VAL A 127 42.34 -12.35 4.72
N ALA A 128 43.61 -11.97 4.53
CA ALA A 128 44.64 -12.88 4.02
C ALA A 128 44.93 -14.04 4.99
N LEU A 129 44.91 -13.76 6.30
CA LEU A 129 45.11 -14.76 7.36
C LEU A 129 43.90 -15.69 7.51
N ALA A 130 42.68 -15.15 7.40
CA ALA A 130 41.45 -15.95 7.46
C ALA A 130 41.23 -16.81 6.20
N ALA A 131 41.55 -16.30 5.01
CA ALA A 131 41.42 -17.04 3.75
C ALA A 131 42.32 -18.31 3.71
N GLY A 132 43.51 -18.23 4.31
CA GLY A 132 44.42 -19.37 4.43
C GLY A 132 43.84 -20.51 5.28
N VAL A 133 43.10 -20.19 6.36
CA VAL A 133 42.49 -21.20 7.25
C VAL A 133 41.16 -21.72 6.69
N ILE A 134 40.38 -20.86 6.01
CA ILE A 134 39.09 -21.22 5.42
C ILE A 134 39.23 -22.11 4.18
N LEU A 135 40.31 -21.99 3.39
CA LEU A 135 40.51 -22.87 2.22
C LEU A 135 40.74 -24.34 2.61
N ILE A 136 41.33 -24.59 3.79
CA ILE A 136 41.62 -25.94 4.29
C ILE A 136 40.42 -26.56 5.02
N LEU A 137 39.54 -25.72 5.59
CA LEU A 137 38.30 -26.17 6.23
C LEU A 137 37.11 -26.24 5.25
N GLY A 138 37.09 -25.36 4.25
CA GLY A 138 36.01 -25.21 3.27
C GLY A 138 36.01 -26.29 2.18
N THR A 139 37.13 -26.96 1.93
CA THR A 139 37.18 -28.13 1.02
C THR A 139 36.40 -29.33 1.58
N VAL A 140 36.19 -29.40 2.90
CA VAL A 140 35.40 -30.47 3.54
C VAL A 140 33.91 -30.10 3.69
N ILE A 141 33.57 -28.80 3.76
CA ILE A 141 32.18 -28.34 4.00
C ILE A 141 31.49 -27.86 2.71
N GLY A 142 32.23 -27.47 1.67
CA GLY A 142 31.70 -26.93 0.41
C GLY A 142 30.88 -27.91 -0.44
N LEU A 143 30.77 -29.17 -0.03
CA LEU A 143 29.89 -30.15 -0.66
C LEU A 143 28.47 -30.19 -0.07
N LEU A 144 28.14 -29.37 0.95
CA LEU A 144 26.84 -29.45 1.64
C LEU A 144 26.18 -28.10 1.96
N SER A 145 26.25 -27.10 1.06
CA SER A 145 25.41 -25.90 1.19
C SER A 145 24.95 -25.42 -0.18
N GLY A 146 23.77 -25.89 -0.59
CA GLY A 146 23.06 -25.37 -1.75
C GLY A 146 22.64 -23.92 -1.51
N GLY A 147 23.06 -23.02 -2.39
CA GLY A 147 22.46 -21.68 -2.47
C GLY A 147 21.10 -21.78 -3.14
N GLY A 148 20.12 -21.01 -2.66
CA GLY A 148 18.78 -20.96 -3.25
C GLY A 148 18.78 -20.37 -4.67
N ALA A 149 17.70 -20.58 -5.40
CA ALA A 149 17.55 -20.05 -6.77
C ALA A 149 17.47 -18.51 -6.79
N LYS A 150 18.10 -17.89 -7.79
CA LYS A 150 18.19 -16.42 -7.97
C LYS A 150 16.99 -15.85 -8.71
N LEU A 151 16.93 -14.52 -8.84
CA LEU A 151 15.86 -13.81 -9.54
C LEU A 151 15.67 -14.35 -10.97
N ASN A 152 14.43 -14.70 -11.32
CA ASN A 152 13.99 -15.35 -12.57
C ASN A 152 14.52 -16.78 -12.80
N GLU A 153 15.24 -17.37 -11.85
CA GLU A 153 15.59 -18.78 -11.92
C GLU A 153 14.40 -19.65 -11.50
N PRO A 154 14.23 -20.84 -12.09
CA PRO A 154 13.20 -21.76 -11.69
C PRO A 154 13.45 -22.26 -10.26
N CYS A 155 12.38 -22.36 -9.48
CA CYS A 155 12.39 -22.85 -8.09
C CYS A 155 11.63 -24.18 -7.98
N PRO A 156 12.21 -25.31 -8.42
CA PRO A 156 11.53 -26.61 -8.39
C PRO A 156 11.24 -27.09 -6.96
N ASP A 157 12.07 -26.70 -5.99
CA ASP A 157 11.92 -27.06 -4.58
C ASP A 157 11.25 -25.95 -3.74
N GLY A 158 10.73 -24.88 -4.38
CA GLY A 158 10.10 -23.74 -3.72
C GLY A 158 11.04 -22.79 -2.97
N GLU A 159 12.34 -23.09 -2.92
CA GLU A 159 13.36 -22.28 -2.25
C GLU A 159 13.98 -21.23 -3.18
N CYS A 160 14.06 -20.00 -2.69
CA CYS A 160 14.67 -18.86 -3.38
C CYS A 160 15.64 -18.10 -2.47
N ASP A 161 16.57 -17.35 -3.08
CA ASP A 161 17.46 -16.44 -2.36
C ASP A 161 16.69 -15.37 -1.56
N LYS A 162 17.35 -14.79 -0.56
CA LYS A 162 16.74 -13.80 0.35
C LYS A 162 16.12 -12.62 -0.42
N GLY A 163 14.85 -12.34 -0.12
CA GLY A 163 14.10 -11.25 -0.76
C GLY A 163 13.38 -11.64 -2.04
N LEU A 164 13.37 -12.95 -2.36
CA LEU A 164 12.61 -13.52 -3.46
C LEU A 164 11.54 -14.50 -2.93
N THR A 165 10.51 -14.71 -3.74
CA THR A 165 9.40 -15.62 -3.47
C THR A 165 9.11 -16.42 -4.73
N CYS A 166 8.98 -17.74 -4.58
CA CYS A 166 8.60 -18.63 -5.68
C CYS A 166 7.13 -18.40 -6.06
N THR A 167 6.83 -18.27 -7.36
CA THR A 167 5.48 -17.94 -7.85
C THR A 167 4.47 -19.08 -7.81
N GLY A 168 4.89 -20.32 -7.51
CA GLY A 168 4.03 -21.50 -7.53
C GLY A 168 4.39 -22.50 -6.42
N GLN A 169 3.39 -23.26 -5.96
CA GLN A 169 3.59 -24.28 -4.91
C GLN A 169 4.26 -25.56 -5.42
N ASP A 170 4.14 -25.88 -6.71
CA ASP A 170 4.76 -27.06 -7.37
C ASP A 170 5.92 -26.67 -8.30
N GLY A 171 6.50 -25.49 -8.07
CA GLY A 171 7.52 -24.88 -8.92
C GLY A 171 7.04 -23.64 -9.67
N GLY A 172 7.99 -22.74 -9.95
CA GLY A 172 7.75 -21.45 -10.58
C GLY A 172 9.07 -20.73 -10.85
N ALA A 173 9.06 -19.40 -10.92
CA ALA A 173 10.29 -18.61 -10.94
C ALA A 173 10.41 -17.80 -9.64
N CYS A 174 11.63 -17.56 -9.17
CA CYS A 174 11.87 -16.69 -8.02
C CYS A 174 11.71 -15.22 -8.45
N LEU A 175 10.73 -14.53 -7.88
CA LEU A 175 10.47 -13.10 -8.12
C LEU A 175 10.64 -12.28 -6.84
N VAL A 176 10.88 -10.98 -6.98
CA VAL A 176 11.05 -10.02 -5.88
C VAL A 176 9.82 -10.00 -4.98
N SER A 177 10.04 -10.17 -3.67
CA SER A 177 8.96 -10.15 -2.67
C SER A 177 8.32 -8.77 -2.50
N ALA A 178 7.10 -8.73 -1.96
CA ALA A 178 6.44 -7.47 -1.60
C ALA A 178 7.31 -6.61 -0.65
N GLY A 179 7.26 -5.29 -0.83
CA GLY A 179 8.05 -4.31 -0.07
C GLY A 179 9.54 -4.25 -0.43
N LYS A 180 9.96 -4.92 -1.51
CA LYS A 180 11.34 -4.85 -2.03
C LYS A 180 11.40 -4.06 -3.33
N ALA A 181 12.58 -3.52 -3.60
CA ALA A 181 12.82 -2.65 -4.74
C ALA A 181 12.59 -3.38 -6.07
N CYS A 182 12.00 -2.70 -7.04
CA CYS A 182 11.70 -3.20 -8.37
C CYS A 182 11.83 -2.10 -9.42
N ASP A 183 12.15 -2.52 -10.65
CA ASP A 183 12.18 -1.66 -11.84
C ASP A 183 11.00 -1.96 -12.79
N GLY A 184 10.11 -2.90 -12.45
CA GLY A 184 8.93 -3.25 -13.24
C GLY A 184 8.06 -4.34 -12.61
N GLY A 185 6.78 -4.41 -12.98
CA GLY A 185 5.84 -5.37 -12.36
C GLY A 185 6.19 -6.85 -12.58
N ALA A 186 6.81 -7.17 -13.72
CA ALA A 186 7.15 -8.55 -14.09
C ALA A 186 8.21 -9.22 -13.18
N MET A 187 9.03 -8.42 -12.47
CA MET A 187 9.99 -8.97 -11.50
C MET A 187 9.41 -9.10 -10.09
N CYS A 188 8.20 -8.59 -9.84
CA CYS A 188 7.54 -8.68 -8.55
C CYS A 188 6.71 -9.95 -8.45
N SER A 189 6.80 -10.66 -7.33
CA SER A 189 5.89 -11.78 -7.04
C SER A 189 4.43 -11.30 -6.93
N THR A 190 4.23 -10.02 -6.66
CA THR A 190 2.93 -9.33 -6.66
C THR A 190 2.47 -8.87 -8.04
N GLY A 191 3.27 -9.04 -9.09
CA GLY A 191 2.98 -8.58 -10.45
C GLY A 191 2.93 -7.06 -10.63
N PHE A 192 3.15 -6.28 -9.55
CA PHE A 192 2.99 -4.84 -9.54
C PHE A 192 4.16 -4.16 -8.83
N CYS A 193 4.80 -3.26 -9.56
CA CYS A 193 5.82 -2.35 -9.05
C CYS A 193 5.20 -0.97 -8.96
N ASP A 194 5.15 -0.41 -7.76
CA ASP A 194 4.54 0.89 -7.56
C ASP A 194 5.44 2.03 -8.08
N ARG A 195 4.97 3.27 -7.98
CA ARG A 195 5.74 4.44 -8.45
C ARG A 195 6.95 4.76 -7.57
N ARG A 196 7.07 4.17 -6.38
CA ARG A 196 8.24 4.27 -5.49
C ARG A 196 9.30 3.23 -5.85
N GLY A 197 9.04 2.38 -6.84
CA GLY A 197 9.93 1.29 -7.22
C GLY A 197 9.91 0.20 -6.16
N GLU A 198 8.79 -0.05 -5.49
CA GLU A 198 8.63 -1.16 -4.55
C GLU A 198 7.53 -2.12 -5.03
N CYS A 199 7.78 -3.42 -4.91
CA CYS A 199 6.78 -4.43 -5.22
C CYS A 199 5.63 -4.29 -4.23
N GLN A 200 4.45 -3.90 -4.71
CA GLN A 200 3.26 -3.74 -3.89
C GLN A 200 2.18 -4.72 -4.31
N LEU A 201 1.36 -5.09 -3.34
CA LEU A 201 0.17 -5.90 -3.59
C LEU A 201 -0.87 -5.02 -4.26
N ALA A 202 -1.29 -5.38 -5.47
CA ALA A 202 -2.34 -4.68 -6.19
C ALA A 202 -3.73 -5.09 -5.63
N LEU A 203 -4.02 -4.68 -4.39
CA LEU A 203 -5.28 -4.95 -3.73
C LEU A 203 -6.45 -4.31 -4.48
N GLY A 204 -7.57 -5.04 -4.54
CA GLY A 204 -8.81 -4.52 -5.13
C GLY A 204 -8.81 -4.49 -6.67
N GLN A 205 -7.86 -5.14 -7.34
CA GLN A 205 -7.97 -5.41 -8.78
C GLN A 205 -9.09 -6.42 -9.02
N THR A 206 -9.84 -6.27 -10.12
CA THR A 206 -10.88 -7.23 -10.51
C THR A 206 -10.25 -8.52 -11.03
N CYS A 207 -10.84 -9.67 -10.69
CA CYS A 207 -10.38 -10.98 -11.13
C CYS A 207 -11.53 -11.82 -11.71
N ALA A 208 -11.24 -12.67 -12.68
CA ALA A 208 -12.16 -13.68 -13.18
C ALA A 208 -11.90 -15.05 -12.53
N SER A 209 -10.63 -15.33 -12.21
CA SER A 209 -10.15 -16.58 -11.62
C SER A 209 -9.02 -16.33 -10.62
N GLN A 210 -8.66 -17.36 -9.84
CA GLN A 210 -7.56 -17.27 -8.87
C GLN A 210 -6.21 -16.94 -9.53
N GLY A 211 -5.99 -17.38 -10.78
CA GLY A 211 -4.74 -17.11 -11.50
C GLY A 211 -4.53 -15.64 -11.87
N ASP A 212 -5.57 -14.81 -11.80
CA ASP A 212 -5.47 -13.37 -12.04
C ASP A 212 -4.92 -12.61 -10.81
N CYS A 213 -4.91 -13.27 -9.65
CA CYS A 213 -4.48 -12.66 -8.40
C CYS A 213 -3.03 -13.07 -8.07
N PRO A 214 -2.08 -12.12 -8.13
CA PRO A 214 -0.67 -12.42 -7.91
C PRO A 214 -0.33 -12.55 -6.43
N GLY A 215 0.70 -13.34 -6.13
CA GLY A 215 1.22 -13.51 -4.79
C GLY A 215 0.18 -14.07 -3.79
N PRO A 216 0.09 -13.55 -2.56
CA PRO A 216 -0.81 -14.04 -1.51
C PRO A 216 -2.25 -13.48 -1.63
N LEU A 217 -2.70 -13.22 -2.86
CA LEU A 217 -4.02 -12.64 -3.12
C LEU A 217 -5.00 -13.73 -3.55
N LYS A 218 -6.21 -13.67 -3.02
CA LYS A 218 -7.34 -14.54 -3.35
C LYS A 218 -8.37 -13.79 -4.16
N CYS A 219 -8.88 -14.45 -5.22
CA CYS A 219 -9.97 -13.92 -6.01
C CYS A 219 -11.30 -14.08 -5.26
N THR A 220 -11.67 -13.06 -4.50
CA THR A 220 -12.80 -13.07 -3.58
C THR A 220 -14.05 -12.48 -4.21
N GLU A 221 -15.17 -13.17 -4.04
CA GLU A 221 -16.47 -12.67 -4.46
C GLU A 221 -16.97 -11.60 -3.51
N VAL A 222 -17.35 -10.46 -4.08
CA VAL A 222 -17.87 -9.30 -3.37
C VAL A 222 -19.19 -8.92 -4.03
N PRO A 223 -20.16 -8.32 -3.34
CA PRO A 223 -21.42 -7.92 -3.96
C PRO A 223 -21.23 -7.12 -5.27
N GLY A 224 -21.51 -7.77 -6.40
CA GLY A 224 -21.43 -7.19 -7.74
C GLY A 224 -20.07 -7.27 -8.45
N SER A 225 -19.04 -7.90 -7.86
CA SER A 225 -17.73 -8.07 -8.51
C SER A 225 -16.91 -9.21 -7.90
N ARG A 226 -15.69 -9.43 -8.40
CA ARG A 226 -14.68 -10.30 -7.80
C ARG A 226 -13.37 -9.55 -7.76
N LEU A 227 -12.74 -9.48 -6.59
CA LEU A 227 -11.54 -8.68 -6.35
C LEU A 227 -10.41 -9.53 -5.78
N CYS A 228 -9.17 -9.20 -6.12
CA CYS A 228 -7.98 -9.77 -5.49
C CYS A 228 -7.75 -9.13 -4.12
N LEU A 229 -7.93 -9.90 -3.05
CA LEU A 229 -7.79 -9.49 -1.65
C LEU A 229 -6.80 -10.42 -0.92
N LEU A 230 -6.24 -9.99 0.21
CA LEU A 230 -5.26 -10.76 0.97
C LEU A 230 -5.85 -12.06 1.52
N GLU A 231 -5.06 -13.14 1.44
CA GLU A 231 -5.37 -14.40 2.10
C GLU A 231 -5.30 -14.32 3.64
N SER A 232 -5.77 -15.37 4.31
CA SER A 232 -5.67 -15.48 5.77
C SER A 232 -4.22 -15.37 6.26
N GLN A 233 -4.03 -14.74 7.43
CA GLN A 233 -2.74 -14.54 8.11
C GLN A 233 -1.76 -13.57 7.42
N GLN A 234 -2.16 -12.97 6.31
CA GLN A 234 -1.41 -11.87 5.71
C GLN A 234 -1.53 -10.60 6.54
N ASP A 235 -0.50 -9.77 6.49
CA ASP A 235 -0.48 -8.47 7.16
C ASP A 235 -1.49 -7.52 6.50
N CYS A 236 -2.34 -6.91 7.31
CA CYS A 236 -3.39 -6.00 6.87
C CYS A 236 -3.44 -4.75 7.75
N GLU A 237 -3.94 -3.66 7.17
CA GLU A 237 -4.20 -2.42 7.91
C GLU A 237 -5.70 -2.17 8.05
N ARG A 238 -6.50 -2.64 7.08
CA ARG A 238 -7.95 -2.42 7.02
C ARG A 238 -8.68 -3.71 6.72
N ASP A 239 -9.91 -3.79 7.20
CA ASP A 239 -10.82 -4.90 6.95
C ASP A 239 -10.97 -5.23 5.46
N SER A 240 -11.07 -4.19 4.61
CA SER A 240 -11.23 -4.32 3.16
C SER A 240 -10.02 -4.91 2.43
N ASP A 241 -8.86 -5.02 3.09
CA ASP A 241 -7.67 -5.58 2.48
C ASP A 241 -7.75 -7.12 2.44
N CYS A 242 -8.53 -7.73 3.33
CA CYS A 242 -8.63 -9.17 3.53
C CYS A 242 -9.75 -9.83 2.71
N SER A 243 -9.53 -11.04 2.22
CA SER A 243 -10.56 -11.87 1.58
C SER A 243 -11.72 -12.19 2.52
N SER A 244 -11.46 -12.18 3.83
CA SER A 244 -12.46 -12.33 4.89
C SER A 244 -13.22 -11.05 5.19
N PHE A 245 -12.79 -9.91 4.65
CA PHE A 245 -13.23 -8.56 5.01
C PHE A 245 -13.07 -8.25 6.51
N TYR A 246 -12.09 -8.86 7.17
CA TYR A 246 -11.82 -8.65 8.58
C TYR A 246 -10.31 -8.74 8.86
N CYS A 247 -9.75 -7.59 9.22
CA CYS A 247 -8.40 -7.44 9.72
C CYS A 247 -8.47 -7.47 11.25
N ARG A 248 -7.88 -8.51 11.85
CA ARG A 248 -7.88 -8.67 13.31
C ARG A 248 -7.02 -7.60 13.98
N ALA A 249 -7.20 -7.45 15.28
CA ALA A 249 -6.45 -6.48 16.10
C ALA A 249 -4.93 -6.71 16.11
N ASP A 250 -4.46 -7.92 15.76
CA ASP A 250 -3.04 -8.25 15.60
C ASP A 250 -2.48 -7.87 14.21
N GLY A 251 -3.26 -7.17 13.37
CA GLY A 251 -2.85 -6.75 12.04
C GLY A 251 -2.84 -7.88 11.01
N LYS A 252 -3.58 -8.97 11.26
CA LYS A 252 -3.62 -10.15 10.40
C LYS A 252 -5.01 -10.42 9.85
N CYS A 253 -5.08 -10.84 8.58
CA CYS A 253 -6.35 -11.21 7.97
C CYS A 253 -6.94 -12.46 8.62
N SER A 254 -8.20 -12.36 9.05
CA SER A 254 -8.92 -13.50 9.59
C SER A 254 -9.12 -14.58 8.53
N ARG A 255 -9.51 -15.77 8.97
CA ARG A 255 -9.95 -16.82 8.05
C ARG A 255 -11.22 -16.35 7.32
N ASP A 256 -11.36 -16.74 6.06
CA ASP A 256 -12.54 -16.43 5.25
C ASP A 256 -13.49 -17.62 5.08
N ASP A 257 -13.21 -18.72 5.79
CA ASP A 257 -13.97 -19.96 5.77
C ASP A 257 -14.97 -20.08 6.92
N GLY A 258 -15.19 -19.00 7.69
CA GLY A 258 -16.15 -18.93 8.80
C GLY A 258 -15.80 -19.81 10.01
N ARG A 259 -14.64 -20.48 10.00
CA ARG A 259 -14.20 -21.34 11.10
C ARG A 259 -13.41 -20.55 12.14
N CYS A 260 -13.41 -21.06 13.37
CA CYS A 260 -12.72 -20.45 14.48
C CYS A 260 -12.13 -21.48 15.42
N GLU A 261 -11.07 -21.10 16.13
CA GLU A 261 -10.57 -21.83 17.29
C GLU A 261 -10.99 -21.12 18.58
N SER A 262 -11.04 -19.79 18.55
CA SER A 262 -11.43 -18.91 19.65
C SER A 262 -12.18 -17.66 19.17
N ASN A 263 -12.67 -16.84 20.09
CA ASN A 263 -13.39 -15.60 19.76
C ASN A 263 -12.54 -14.58 18.99
N VAL A 264 -11.21 -14.64 19.05
CA VAL A 264 -10.36 -13.69 18.31
C VAL A 264 -10.43 -13.91 16.79
N ASP A 265 -10.82 -15.11 16.36
CA ASP A 265 -10.98 -15.45 14.95
C ASP A 265 -12.28 -14.90 14.38
N CYS A 266 -13.23 -14.54 15.24
CA CYS A 266 -14.55 -14.07 14.87
C CYS A 266 -14.63 -12.56 14.89
N ARG A 267 -15.31 -12.02 13.89
CA ARG A 267 -15.62 -10.60 13.83
C ARG A 267 -16.73 -10.28 14.83
N GLN A 268 -16.51 -9.29 15.69
CA GLN A 268 -17.56 -8.86 16.61
C GLN A 268 -18.80 -8.37 15.84
N PRO A 269 -20.02 -8.71 16.29
CA PRO A 269 -20.36 -9.36 17.56
C PRO A 269 -20.41 -10.89 17.52
N ALA A 270 -19.98 -11.54 16.43
CA ALA A 270 -19.96 -12.99 16.35
C ALA A 270 -18.96 -13.59 17.36
N ILE A 271 -19.29 -14.77 17.85
CA ILE A 271 -18.49 -15.55 18.78
C ILE A 271 -18.21 -16.93 18.22
N CYS A 272 -17.13 -17.55 18.69
CA CYS A 272 -16.79 -18.90 18.28
C CYS A 272 -17.70 -19.90 19.01
N GLY A 273 -18.64 -20.48 18.25
CA GLY A 273 -19.57 -21.46 18.77
C GLY A 273 -18.90 -22.80 19.10
N THR A 274 -19.64 -23.67 19.77
CA THR A 274 -19.21 -25.05 20.08
C THR A 274 -18.92 -25.87 18.81
N THR A 275 -19.57 -25.51 17.70
CA THR A 275 -19.39 -26.10 16.36
C THR A 275 -18.14 -25.62 15.63
N LYS A 276 -17.30 -24.76 16.25
CA LYS A 276 -16.10 -24.15 15.63
C LYS A 276 -16.41 -23.29 14.40
N LEU A 277 -17.59 -22.67 14.42
CA LEU A 277 -18.03 -21.68 13.44
C LEU A 277 -18.26 -20.35 14.15
N CYS A 278 -17.92 -19.25 13.49
CA CYS A 278 -18.27 -17.91 13.96
C CYS A 278 -19.77 -17.68 13.74
N GLN A 279 -20.52 -17.48 14.83
CA GLN A 279 -21.96 -17.29 14.77
C GLN A 279 -22.40 -16.15 15.69
N LEU A 280 -23.51 -15.53 15.36
CA LEU A 280 -24.06 -14.39 16.08
C LEU A 280 -24.81 -14.87 17.34
N PRO A 281 -24.60 -14.21 18.50
CA PRO A 281 -25.41 -14.45 19.68
C PRO A 281 -26.84 -13.93 19.49
N ASP A 282 -27.74 -14.35 20.38
CA ASP A 282 -29.13 -13.88 20.40
C ASP A 282 -29.21 -12.33 20.52
N GLY A 283 -30.21 -11.75 19.88
CA GLY A 283 -30.45 -10.30 19.79
C GLY A 283 -29.77 -9.62 18.59
N GLN A 284 -28.85 -10.28 17.90
CA GLN A 284 -28.20 -9.72 16.72
C GLN A 284 -29.10 -9.80 15.48
N PRO A 285 -29.06 -8.82 14.56
CA PRO A 285 -29.77 -8.95 13.29
C PRO A 285 -29.26 -10.18 12.52
N CYS A 286 -30.13 -10.79 11.72
CA CYS A 286 -29.79 -11.98 10.93
C CYS A 286 -30.62 -12.05 9.65
N ARG A 287 -30.16 -12.86 8.69
CA ARG A 287 -30.88 -13.12 7.42
C ARG A 287 -31.22 -14.60 7.20
N SER A 288 -30.50 -15.50 7.86
CA SER A 288 -30.62 -16.94 7.72
C SER A 288 -30.46 -17.59 9.11
N ASN A 289 -30.94 -18.81 9.28
CA ASN A 289 -30.85 -19.53 10.55
C ASN A 289 -29.39 -19.85 10.91
N GLU A 290 -28.59 -20.09 9.88
CA GLU A 290 -27.22 -20.59 9.94
C GLU A 290 -26.26 -19.61 10.59
N VAL A 291 -26.48 -18.29 10.43
CA VAL A 291 -25.67 -17.25 11.08
C VAL A 291 -25.88 -17.16 12.59
N CYS A 292 -26.98 -17.69 13.13
CA CYS A 292 -27.30 -17.60 14.56
C CYS A 292 -26.74 -18.79 15.34
N LEU A 293 -26.15 -18.54 16.50
CA LEU A 293 -25.66 -19.60 17.40
C LEU A 293 -26.81 -20.55 17.83
N SER A 294 -28.02 -20.00 17.96
CA SER A 294 -29.24 -20.75 18.26
C SER A 294 -29.74 -21.61 17.10
N GLY A 295 -29.24 -21.40 15.88
CA GLY A 295 -29.77 -22.00 14.66
C GLY A 295 -31.14 -21.46 14.24
N PHE A 296 -31.53 -20.28 14.73
CA PHE A 296 -32.84 -19.69 14.43
C PHE A 296 -32.81 -18.18 14.27
N CYS A 297 -33.31 -17.73 13.12
CA CYS A 297 -33.39 -16.34 12.72
C CYS A 297 -34.83 -15.95 12.39
N ALA A 298 -35.35 -14.90 13.04
CA ALA A 298 -36.61 -14.26 12.65
C ALA A 298 -36.42 -12.74 12.49
N GLY A 299 -35.40 -12.35 11.72
CA GLY A 299 -34.92 -10.97 11.61
C GLY A 299 -33.89 -10.59 12.68
N THR A 300 -33.96 -11.24 13.84
CA THR A 300 -32.89 -11.28 14.84
C THR A 300 -32.65 -12.71 15.31
N CYS A 301 -31.41 -13.02 15.69
CA CYS A 301 -31.06 -14.28 16.32
C CYS A 301 -31.79 -14.39 17.65
N GLN A 302 -32.41 -15.54 17.89
CA GLN A 302 -33.14 -15.79 19.13
C GLN A 302 -33.19 -17.29 19.40
N VAL A 303 -33.56 -17.66 20.63
CA VAL A 303 -33.72 -19.06 21.02
C VAL A 303 -34.69 -19.78 20.07
N ALA A 304 -34.26 -20.92 19.52
CA ALA A 304 -35.06 -21.72 18.61
C ALA A 304 -36.30 -22.30 19.34
N PRO A 305 -37.50 -22.23 18.75
CA PRO A 305 -38.68 -22.95 19.25
C PRO A 305 -38.42 -24.47 19.29
N LEU A 306 -39.14 -25.21 20.13
CA LEU A 306 -38.91 -26.65 20.34
C LEU A 306 -38.90 -27.49 19.04
N GLY A 307 -39.67 -27.11 18.02
CA GLY A 307 -39.69 -27.81 16.71
C GLY A 307 -38.51 -27.49 15.78
N PHE A 308 -37.70 -26.48 16.11
CA PHE A 308 -36.56 -26.02 15.30
C PHE A 308 -35.21 -26.32 15.98
N GLN A 309 -35.25 -26.83 17.22
CA GLN A 309 -34.06 -27.23 17.97
C GLN A 309 -33.51 -28.55 17.42
N CYS A 310 -32.18 -28.63 17.30
CA CYS A 310 -31.52 -29.86 16.94
C CYS A 310 -31.47 -30.82 18.13
N PRO A 311 -31.52 -32.15 17.91
CA PRO A 311 -31.58 -33.16 18.96
C PRO A 311 -30.33 -33.24 19.85
N GLY A 312 -29.31 -32.42 19.58
CA GLY A 312 -28.10 -32.29 20.38
C GLY A 312 -27.21 -31.16 19.84
N PRO A 313 -26.05 -30.90 20.49
CA PRO A 313 -25.06 -30.00 19.92
C PRO A 313 -24.61 -30.58 18.58
N CYS A 314 -24.71 -29.77 17.53
CA CYS A 314 -24.27 -30.20 16.21
C CYS A 314 -22.75 -30.45 16.21
N PRO A 315 -22.27 -31.42 15.42
CA PRO A 315 -20.84 -31.70 15.30
C PRO A 315 -20.08 -30.49 14.73
N ASN A 316 -18.75 -30.52 14.86
CA ASN A 316 -17.89 -29.47 14.33
C ASN A 316 -18.18 -29.21 12.84
N PHE A 317 -18.20 -27.93 12.47
CA PHE A 317 -18.44 -27.42 11.12
C PHE A 317 -19.83 -27.72 10.55
N THR A 318 -20.80 -27.96 11.42
CA THR A 318 -22.22 -28.04 11.06
C THR A 318 -23.04 -27.06 11.89
N VAL A 319 -24.18 -26.63 11.36
CA VAL A 319 -25.10 -25.72 12.04
C VAL A 319 -26.45 -26.36 12.21
N CYS A 320 -27.16 -25.95 13.25
CA CYS A 320 -28.57 -26.29 13.39
C CYS A 320 -29.38 -25.42 12.43
N SER A 321 -30.10 -26.04 11.51
CA SER A 321 -31.07 -25.36 10.65
C SER A 321 -32.33 -26.21 10.59
N ASN A 322 -33.47 -25.64 11.02
CA ASN A 322 -34.77 -26.30 11.04
C ASN A 322 -34.76 -27.69 11.72
N GLY A 323 -34.09 -27.80 12.87
CA GLY A 323 -34.03 -29.05 13.64
C GLY A 323 -33.08 -30.12 13.09
N GLN A 324 -32.30 -29.82 12.04
CA GLN A 324 -31.30 -30.71 11.48
C GLN A 324 -29.90 -30.08 11.52
N CYS A 325 -28.89 -30.89 11.84
CA CYS A 325 -27.50 -30.47 11.71
C CYS A 325 -27.09 -30.60 10.24
N VAL A 326 -26.89 -29.46 9.58
CA VAL A 326 -26.51 -29.40 8.16
C VAL A 326 -25.07 -28.93 8.02
N PHE A 327 -24.35 -29.53 7.07
CA PHE A 327 -23.04 -29.04 6.71
C PHE A 327 -23.19 -27.76 5.90
N ILE A 328 -22.48 -26.71 6.31
CA ILE A 328 -22.43 -25.46 5.56
C ILE A 328 -20.98 -25.12 5.24
N ARG A 329 -20.78 -24.56 4.05
CA ARG A 329 -19.49 -23.95 3.72
C ARG A 329 -19.40 -22.66 4.53
N GLY A 330 -18.45 -22.56 5.45
CA GLY A 330 -18.36 -21.37 6.30
C GLY A 330 -17.98 -20.08 5.54
N GLN A 331 -17.59 -20.17 4.26
CA GLN A 331 -17.59 -19.01 3.34
C GLN A 331 -18.96 -18.33 3.24
N VAL A 332 -20.06 -19.10 3.22
CA VAL A 332 -21.43 -18.59 3.17
C VAL A 332 -21.76 -17.83 4.46
N LEU A 333 -21.40 -18.42 5.61
CA LEU A 333 -21.49 -17.77 6.93
C LEU A 333 -20.78 -16.42 6.94
N ASN A 334 -19.54 -16.38 6.44
CA ASN A 334 -18.76 -15.16 6.42
C ASN A 334 -19.39 -14.10 5.50
N GLN A 335 -19.82 -14.47 4.29
CA GLN A 335 -20.53 -13.56 3.39
C GLN A 335 -21.83 -13.01 4.01
N GLU A 336 -22.63 -13.85 4.66
CA GLU A 336 -23.86 -13.40 5.29
C GLU A 336 -23.59 -12.47 6.48
N MET A 337 -22.58 -12.76 7.31
CA MET A 337 -22.15 -11.85 8.37
C MET A 337 -21.74 -10.47 7.84
N LEU A 338 -21.13 -10.38 6.65
CA LEU A 338 -20.81 -9.10 6.01
C LEU A 338 -22.06 -8.31 5.61
N GLN A 339 -23.12 -8.98 5.20
CA GLN A 339 -24.38 -8.35 4.79
C GLN A 339 -25.22 -7.88 5.98
N VAL A 340 -25.03 -8.48 7.16
CA VAL A 340 -25.77 -8.12 8.37
C VAL A 340 -25.07 -7.01 9.16
N SER A 341 -23.79 -6.74 8.91
CA SER A 341 -23.07 -5.60 9.51
C SER A 341 -23.49 -4.25 8.89
N PRO A 342 -24.08 -3.33 9.67
CA PRO A 342 -24.49 -2.02 9.17
C PRO A 342 -23.31 -1.13 8.73
N GLN A 343 -22.13 -1.28 9.35
CA GLN A 343 -20.92 -0.57 8.93
C GLN A 343 -20.44 -1.00 7.54
N ASN A 344 -20.48 -2.30 7.25
CA ASN A 344 -20.01 -2.82 5.95
C ASN A 344 -20.96 -2.43 4.81
N ALA A 345 -22.27 -2.37 5.05
CA ALA A 345 -23.21 -1.90 4.04
C ALA A 345 -22.87 -0.46 3.58
N GLU A 346 -22.45 0.41 4.50
CA GLU A 346 -22.08 1.78 4.18
C GLU A 346 -20.70 1.87 3.50
N ILE A 347 -19.71 1.12 3.97
CA ILE A 347 -18.37 1.02 3.34
C ILE A 347 -18.49 0.48 1.91
N MET A 348 -19.32 -0.55 1.68
CA MET A 348 -19.56 -1.12 0.36
C MET A 348 -20.26 -0.12 -0.58
N ARG A 349 -21.23 0.67 -0.08
CA ARG A 349 -21.84 1.76 -0.85
C ARG A 349 -20.83 2.85 -1.20
N GLN A 350 -19.92 3.20 -0.28
CA GLN A 350 -18.88 4.19 -0.53
C GLN A 350 -17.87 3.71 -1.58
N MET A 351 -17.42 2.46 -1.50
CA MET A 351 -16.55 1.85 -2.51
C MET A 351 -17.23 1.82 -3.89
N GLN A 352 -18.51 1.44 -3.96
CA GLN A 352 -19.26 1.45 -5.23
C GLN A 352 -19.39 2.87 -5.81
N ARG A 353 -19.57 3.90 -4.97
CA ARG A 353 -19.58 5.30 -5.43
C ARG A 353 -18.20 5.72 -5.95
N GLN A 354 -17.12 5.40 -5.25
CA GLN A 354 -15.77 5.73 -5.70
C GLN A 354 -15.41 5.02 -7.01
N GLN A 355 -15.80 3.76 -7.18
CA GLN A 355 -15.58 3.03 -8.43
C GLN A 355 -16.36 3.64 -9.60
N ARG A 356 -17.63 4.03 -9.38
CA ARG A 356 -18.40 4.76 -10.42
C ARG A 356 -17.74 6.06 -10.81
N LEU A 357 -17.30 6.86 -9.84
CA LEU A 357 -16.59 8.12 -10.10
C LEU A 357 -15.28 7.89 -10.86
N GLN A 358 -14.51 6.85 -10.52
CA GLN A 358 -13.29 6.50 -11.25
C GLN A 358 -13.57 6.01 -12.68
N GLN A 359 -14.68 5.29 -12.91
CA GLN A 359 -15.11 4.86 -14.23
C GLN A 359 -15.59 6.05 -15.08
N GLU A 360 -16.34 6.98 -14.50
CA GLU A 360 -16.76 8.23 -15.15
C GLU A 360 -15.56 9.11 -15.53
N LEU A 361 -14.54 9.19 -14.67
CA LEU A 361 -13.29 9.91 -14.97
C LEU A 361 -12.42 9.21 -16.02
N ARG A 362 -12.59 7.90 -16.23
CA ARG A 362 -11.86 7.12 -17.24
C ARG A 362 -12.57 7.05 -18.60
N GLN A 363 -13.82 7.48 -18.72
CA GLN A 363 -14.45 7.57 -20.02
C GLN A 363 -13.82 8.73 -20.81
N PRO A 364 -13.20 8.48 -21.99
CA PRO A 364 -12.75 9.56 -22.85
C PRO A 364 -13.98 10.39 -23.23
N GLN A 365 -13.92 11.70 -23.04
CA GLN A 365 -14.92 12.60 -23.62
C GLN A 365 -14.81 12.49 -25.14
N VAL A 366 -15.63 11.62 -25.72
CA VAL A 366 -15.91 11.64 -27.15
C VAL A 366 -16.87 12.81 -27.36
N GLN A 367 -16.29 13.95 -27.73
CA GLN A 367 -16.98 15.01 -28.46
C GLN A 367 -16.29 15.20 -29.80
#